data_AF-M7XFY3-F1
#
_entry.id   AF-M7XFY3-F1
#
_cell.length_a   1.000
_cell.length_b   1.000
_cell.length_c   1.000
_cell.angle_alpha   90.00
_cell.angle_beta   90.00
_cell.angle_gamma   90.00
#
_symmetry.space_group_name_H-M   'P 1'
#
loop_
_entity.id
_entity.type
_entity.pdbx_description
1 polymer ?
#
loop_
_entity_poly.entity_id
_entity_poly.type
_entity_poly.pdbx_seq_one_letter_code
_entity_poly.pdbx_strand_id
1 'polypeptide(L)'
;MLVHSALALTLVSTLAGPVLARSPHGAPAPHLRARAEASTPTASTHAQTSRVVAGAATTAAASATVTAAATKKAAAAEGSPLPLTQYTYAYSDIPYLVNPYKSVRGPQSGYNICNSTTSGDSSQCQTLIANDIQDFCLWGSSLTGDGLDTIGDIEAAVVAYCTTDKHGARVIKPGAITGVQVLKTPAYIQWTGFIDQTALHLTKDDTGGELDPHGADLQGNPLGGLVYSTGLPSGDNQTYLQAVEWNNFIGGGVFCLKLCDPAYYAKHGDQFFCQNRFDRIGCSYNMPAAYRGGEFSVCDSELQDIVGVYTENGQVKTYSQEPEGTVPAPPYTPRVPKSSNCKTFASTDLWAAPTTSSASSSMSTGQTSSSASSAGVTGHPAAASAGSSDSSKSTTGNGAAFLVASTGFLALVAGAAIVLA
;
A
#
# COMPACT_ATOMS: atom_id res chain seq x y z
N MET A 1 -19.81 -2.88 83.92
CA MET A 1 -21.28 -2.75 84.05
C MET A 1 -21.90 -3.27 82.76
N LEU A 2 -22.12 -4.58 82.66
CA LEU A 2 -23.46 -5.18 82.52
C LEU A 2 -24.59 -4.18 82.23
N VAL A 3 -25.21 -4.28 81.04
CA VAL A 3 -26.65 -4.51 80.91
C VAL A 3 -26.90 -5.38 79.66
N HIS A 4 -27.50 -6.55 79.89
CA HIS A 4 -28.15 -7.39 78.90
C HIS A 4 -29.56 -6.86 78.60
N SER A 5 -30.08 -7.04 77.39
CA SER A 5 -31.43 -7.60 77.19
C SER A 5 -31.69 -7.95 75.72
N ALA A 6 -32.09 -9.20 75.54
CA ALA A 6 -32.55 -9.83 74.30
C ALA A 6 -34.07 -9.91 74.30
N LEU A 7 -34.73 -9.99 73.13
CA LEU A 7 -35.93 -10.82 72.97
C LEU A 7 -36.26 -11.20 71.50
N ALA A 8 -36.23 -12.51 71.28
CA ALA A 8 -37.12 -13.40 70.50
C ALA A 8 -37.59 -13.07 69.06
N LEU A 9 -36.98 -13.78 68.10
CA LEU A 9 -37.51 -14.91 67.29
C LEU A 9 -39.03 -15.00 66.99
N THR A 10 -39.39 -15.01 65.69
CA THR A 10 -40.31 -16.01 65.11
C THR A 10 -40.12 -16.15 63.58
N LEU A 11 -40.00 -17.40 63.13
CA LEU A 11 -39.86 -17.89 61.75
C LEU A 11 -41.16 -17.76 60.94
N VAL A 12 -41.05 -17.48 59.63
CA VAL A 12 -41.79 -18.19 58.57
C VAL A 12 -40.90 -18.28 57.31
N SER A 13 -40.62 -19.51 56.86
CA SER A 13 -39.94 -19.84 55.59
C SER A 13 -40.90 -19.78 54.40
N THR A 14 -40.47 -19.22 53.27
CA THR A 14 -40.91 -19.66 51.93
C THR A 14 -39.74 -19.59 50.94
N LEU A 15 -39.57 -20.67 50.17
CA LEU A 15 -38.55 -20.92 49.17
C LEU A 15 -38.89 -20.24 47.82
N ALA A 16 -37.93 -19.56 47.19
CA ALA A 16 -37.85 -19.40 45.74
C ALA A 16 -36.41 -19.01 45.35
N GLY A 17 -35.80 -19.78 44.43
CA GLY A 17 -34.39 -19.66 44.03
C GLY A 17 -34.07 -18.48 43.10
N PRO A 18 -32.78 -18.22 42.84
CA PRO A 18 -32.33 -17.04 42.13
C PRO A 18 -32.45 -17.19 40.60
N VAL A 19 -33.09 -16.19 39.98
CA VAL A 19 -33.13 -15.97 38.53
C VAL A 19 -31.82 -15.32 38.11
N LEU A 20 -31.02 -16.05 37.33
CA LEU A 20 -29.90 -15.51 36.56
C LEU A 20 -30.46 -14.81 35.31
N ALA A 21 -30.27 -13.50 35.24
CA ALA A 21 -30.57 -12.69 34.07
C ALA A 21 -29.52 -12.96 32.97
N ARG A 22 -30.01 -13.34 31.80
CA ARG A 22 -29.26 -13.65 30.58
C ARG A 22 -29.39 -12.45 29.64
N SER A 23 -28.28 -11.77 29.33
CA SER A 23 -28.24 -10.72 28.30
C SER A 23 -28.20 -11.33 26.88
N PRO A 24 -28.87 -10.70 25.89
CA PRO A 24 -28.90 -11.14 24.49
C PRO A 24 -27.87 -10.39 23.62
N HIS A 25 -27.73 -10.84 22.36
CA HIS A 25 -26.81 -10.42 21.28
C HIS A 25 -25.47 -11.16 21.28
N GLY A 26 -25.08 -11.94 20.27
CA GLY A 26 -25.65 -12.19 18.94
C GLY A 26 -24.49 -12.55 18.00
N ALA A 27 -24.05 -13.81 18.03
CA ALA A 27 -22.99 -14.33 17.15
C ALA A 27 -23.54 -14.56 15.72
N PRO A 28 -22.78 -14.28 14.65
CA PRO A 28 -23.24 -14.52 13.28
C PRO A 28 -23.14 -16.02 12.94
N ALA A 29 -24.27 -16.58 12.50
CA ALA A 29 -24.37 -17.93 11.97
C ALA A 29 -23.93 -17.98 10.48
N PRO A 30 -23.37 -19.11 10.01
CA PRO A 30 -22.89 -19.25 8.64
C PRO A 30 -24.06 -19.50 7.67
N HIS A 31 -24.14 -18.70 6.61
CA HIS A 31 -25.08 -18.92 5.52
C HIS A 31 -24.57 -20.01 4.58
N LEU A 32 -25.11 -21.22 4.74
CA LEU A 32 -25.17 -22.24 3.69
C LEU A 32 -26.21 -21.83 2.63
N ARG A 33 -25.78 -21.67 1.38
CA ARG A 33 -26.63 -21.92 0.20
C ARG A 33 -25.82 -22.68 -0.85
N ALA A 34 -26.20 -23.95 -1.03
CA ALA A 34 -25.79 -24.80 -2.13
C ALA A 34 -26.71 -24.58 -3.33
N ARG A 35 -26.15 -24.42 -4.53
CA ARG A 35 -26.67 -25.02 -5.78
C ARG A 35 -25.63 -24.89 -6.90
N ALA A 36 -24.99 -26.00 -7.26
CA ALA A 36 -24.41 -26.20 -8.59
C ALA A 36 -24.38 -27.71 -8.87
N GLU A 37 -24.94 -28.07 -10.02
CA GLU A 37 -25.20 -29.42 -10.50
C GLU A 37 -23.89 -30.17 -10.80
N ALA A 38 -23.76 -31.38 -10.26
CA ALA A 38 -22.67 -32.30 -10.58
C ALA A 38 -23.04 -33.10 -11.84
N SER A 39 -22.24 -32.96 -12.89
CA SER A 39 -22.26 -33.85 -14.06
C SER A 39 -21.18 -34.91 -13.90
N THR A 40 -21.59 -36.17 -13.83
CA THR A 40 -20.75 -37.37 -13.78
C THR A 40 -20.04 -37.61 -15.11
N PRO A 41 -18.77 -38.04 -15.11
CA PRO A 41 -18.22 -38.83 -16.21
C PRO A 41 -18.04 -40.29 -15.80
N THR A 42 -18.69 -41.15 -16.56
CA THR A 42 -18.66 -42.62 -16.49
C THR A 42 -17.26 -43.14 -16.84
N ALA A 43 -16.77 -44.07 -16.03
CA ALA A 43 -15.59 -44.87 -16.32
C ALA A 43 -15.87 -45.83 -17.49
N SER A 44 -14.95 -45.90 -18.45
CA SER A 44 -14.87 -47.01 -19.41
C SER A 44 -13.46 -47.57 -19.41
N THR A 45 -13.34 -48.76 -18.83
CA THR A 45 -12.26 -49.72 -19.00
C THR A 45 -12.06 -50.09 -20.47
N HIS A 46 -10.82 -50.07 -20.96
CA HIS A 46 -10.36 -51.08 -21.92
C HIS A 46 -8.88 -51.40 -21.75
N ALA A 47 -8.61 -52.68 -21.97
CA ALA A 47 -7.46 -53.43 -21.53
C ALA A 47 -6.23 -53.28 -22.44
N GLN A 48 -5.10 -53.61 -21.84
CA GLN A 48 -3.76 -53.77 -22.40
C GLN A 48 -3.71 -54.54 -23.72
N THR A 49 -2.76 -54.17 -24.59
CA THR A 49 -1.90 -55.16 -25.26
C THR A 49 -0.51 -54.56 -25.50
N SER A 50 0.49 -55.19 -24.89
CA SER A 50 1.92 -54.97 -25.16
C SER A 50 2.28 -55.45 -26.57
N ARG A 51 3.10 -54.66 -27.27
CA ARG A 51 4.05 -55.18 -28.26
C ARG A 51 5.41 -54.53 -28.08
N VAL A 52 6.36 -55.37 -27.71
CA VAL A 52 7.80 -55.13 -27.74
C VAL A 52 8.23 -55.25 -29.20
N VAL A 53 8.91 -54.24 -29.73
CA VAL A 53 9.84 -54.40 -30.84
C VAL A 53 11.11 -53.62 -30.51
N ALA A 54 12.20 -54.37 -30.35
CA ALA A 54 13.55 -53.88 -30.23
C ALA A 54 14.07 -53.41 -31.59
N GLY A 55 14.79 -52.29 -31.61
CA GLY A 55 15.55 -51.82 -32.76
C GLY A 55 16.71 -50.95 -32.27
N ALA A 56 17.89 -51.53 -32.20
CA ALA A 56 19.13 -50.83 -31.86
C ALA A 56 19.68 -50.14 -33.12
N ALA A 57 20.05 -48.86 -33.00
CA ALA A 57 21.04 -48.22 -33.85
C ALA A 57 21.71 -47.06 -33.10
N THR A 58 23.02 -47.17 -32.95
CA THR A 58 23.98 -46.25 -32.35
C THR A 58 24.20 -44.99 -33.20
N THR A 59 24.30 -43.81 -32.58
CA THR A 59 25.52 -42.95 -32.51
C THR A 59 25.18 -41.48 -32.17
N ALA A 60 26.18 -40.82 -31.59
CA ALA A 60 26.37 -39.37 -31.40
C ALA A 60 25.86 -38.77 -30.07
N ALA A 61 26.85 -38.52 -29.22
CA ALA A 61 26.79 -37.67 -28.05
C ALA A 61 26.51 -36.20 -28.42
N ALA A 62 25.69 -35.52 -27.64
CA ALA A 62 25.91 -34.14 -27.17
C ALA A 62 24.80 -33.72 -26.17
N SER A 63 25.24 -33.09 -25.08
CA SER A 63 24.45 -32.17 -24.23
C SER A 63 23.38 -32.77 -23.30
N ALA A 64 23.83 -33.50 -22.28
CA ALA A 64 23.09 -33.60 -21.02
C ALA A 64 23.41 -32.38 -20.14
N THR A 65 22.58 -31.33 -20.14
CA THR A 65 22.62 -30.30 -19.07
C THR A 65 21.39 -29.39 -18.92
N VAL A 66 20.28 -29.62 -19.62
CA VAL A 66 19.11 -28.74 -19.45
C VAL A 66 17.82 -29.54 -19.49
N THR A 67 17.40 -30.15 -18.38
CA THR A 67 15.98 -30.55 -18.18
C THR A 67 15.58 -30.98 -16.76
N ALA A 68 16.37 -30.66 -15.73
CA ALA A 68 16.02 -31.03 -14.34
C ALA A 68 15.41 -29.88 -13.51
N ALA A 69 15.24 -28.68 -14.07
CA ALA A 69 14.70 -27.51 -13.34
C ALA A 69 13.20 -27.24 -13.58
N ALA A 70 12.56 -27.92 -14.54
CA ALA A 70 11.20 -27.57 -14.99
C ALA A 70 10.06 -28.38 -14.36
N THR A 71 10.32 -29.30 -13.42
CA THR A 71 9.29 -30.19 -12.85
C THR A 71 9.11 -30.09 -11.33
N LYS A 72 9.66 -29.04 -10.68
CA LYS A 72 9.35 -28.72 -9.27
C LYS A 72 8.39 -27.53 -9.12
N LYS A 73 7.40 -27.39 -10.00
CA LYS A 73 6.37 -26.33 -9.90
C LYS A 73 4.96 -26.90 -10.07
N ALA A 74 4.60 -27.89 -9.25
CA ALA A 74 3.21 -28.33 -9.01
C ALA A 74 3.17 -29.40 -7.90
N ALA A 75 3.62 -29.06 -6.70
CA ALA A 75 3.32 -29.76 -5.45
C ALA A 75 3.84 -28.91 -4.28
N ALA A 76 3.32 -27.69 -4.13
CA ALA A 76 3.40 -27.03 -2.83
C ALA A 76 2.46 -27.80 -1.90
N ALA A 77 3.06 -28.52 -0.95
CA ALA A 77 2.45 -29.45 -0.05
C ALA A 77 1.30 -28.83 0.76
N GLU A 78 0.41 -29.68 1.27
CA GLU A 78 -0.64 -29.39 2.25
C GLU A 78 -0.08 -28.93 3.64
N GLY A 79 1.01 -28.17 3.68
CA GLY A 79 1.64 -27.68 4.90
C GLY A 79 2.01 -26.21 4.76
N SER A 80 1.60 -25.42 5.76
CA SER A 80 1.86 -23.99 6.00
C SER A 80 2.55 -23.20 4.88
N PRO A 81 1.94 -22.11 4.35
CA PRO A 81 2.58 -21.26 3.37
C PRO A 81 3.92 -20.71 3.90
N LEU A 82 4.88 -20.51 3.01
CA LEU A 82 6.13 -19.83 3.34
C LEU A 82 5.82 -18.36 3.69
N PRO A 83 6.69 -17.69 4.46
CA PRO A 83 6.64 -16.24 4.57
C PRO A 83 6.57 -15.59 3.19
N LEU A 84 5.77 -14.54 3.03
CA LEU A 84 5.56 -13.87 1.73
C LEU A 84 6.89 -13.36 1.15
N THR A 85 7.79 -12.90 2.03
CA THR A 85 9.15 -12.47 1.65
C THR A 85 10.05 -13.56 1.08
N GLN A 86 9.64 -14.83 1.12
CA GLN A 86 10.36 -15.93 0.47
C GLN A 86 9.84 -16.21 -0.96
N TYR A 87 8.81 -15.50 -1.41
CA TYR A 87 8.35 -15.59 -2.79
C TYR A 87 8.93 -14.45 -3.63
N THR A 88 9.55 -14.82 -4.74
CA THR A 88 9.96 -13.89 -5.79
C THR A 88 9.43 -14.35 -7.13
N TYR A 89 8.77 -13.44 -7.85
CA TYR A 89 8.22 -13.67 -9.17
C TYR A 89 8.72 -12.61 -10.14
N ALA A 90 9.04 -13.01 -11.37
CA ALA A 90 9.06 -12.05 -12.46
C ALA A 90 7.64 -11.50 -12.64
N TYR A 91 7.49 -10.22 -12.98
CA TYR A 91 6.17 -9.61 -13.14
C TYR A 91 5.29 -10.33 -14.18
N SER A 92 5.90 -10.89 -15.23
CA SER A 92 5.20 -11.70 -16.24
C SER A 92 4.68 -13.05 -15.72
N ASP A 93 5.21 -13.52 -14.60
CA ASP A 93 5.04 -14.88 -14.09
C ASP A 93 4.33 -14.90 -12.72
N ILE A 94 3.71 -13.77 -12.33
CA ILE A 94 2.97 -13.65 -11.09
C ILE A 94 1.79 -14.64 -11.07
N PRO A 95 1.61 -15.41 -9.98
CA PRO A 95 0.47 -16.29 -9.86
C PRO A 95 -0.81 -15.47 -9.62
N TYR A 96 -1.97 -16.03 -9.95
CA TYR A 96 -3.25 -15.37 -9.65
C TYR A 96 -3.45 -15.11 -8.14
N LEU A 97 -3.06 -16.10 -7.31
CA LEU A 97 -2.99 -16.01 -5.85
C LEU A 97 -1.62 -16.51 -5.39
N VAL A 98 -0.97 -15.79 -4.49
CA VAL A 98 0.23 -16.27 -3.78
C VAL A 98 -0.19 -17.15 -2.61
N ASN A 99 -1.25 -16.76 -1.91
CA ASN A 99 -1.72 -17.44 -0.70
C ASN A 99 -3.17 -17.93 -0.82
N PRO A 100 -3.45 -18.99 -1.60
CA PRO A 100 -4.79 -19.55 -1.74
C PRO A 100 -5.24 -20.38 -0.52
N TYR A 101 -4.39 -20.55 0.50
CA TYR A 101 -4.59 -21.48 1.59
C TYR A 101 -5.31 -20.82 2.77
N LYS A 102 -5.87 -21.64 3.67
CA LYS A 102 -6.49 -21.15 4.89
C LYS A 102 -5.42 -20.72 5.91
N SER A 103 -5.16 -19.41 6.01
CA SER A 103 -4.41 -18.81 7.13
C SER A 103 -5.33 -18.56 8.34
N VAL A 104 -4.74 -18.14 9.47
CA VAL A 104 -5.44 -17.59 10.64
C VAL A 104 -6.37 -16.44 10.22
N ARG A 105 -5.93 -15.59 9.29
CA ARG A 105 -6.70 -14.47 8.73
C ARG A 105 -7.53 -14.83 7.48
N GLY A 106 -7.63 -16.12 7.15
CA GLY A 106 -8.29 -16.61 5.93
C GLY A 106 -7.35 -16.69 4.72
N PRO A 107 -7.85 -17.11 3.55
CA PRO A 107 -7.09 -17.07 2.30
C PRO A 107 -6.95 -15.64 1.78
N GLN A 108 -6.02 -15.44 0.85
CA GLN A 108 -5.94 -14.22 0.05
C GLN A 108 -7.32 -13.90 -0.57
N SER A 109 -7.79 -12.67 -0.37
CA SER A 109 -9.13 -12.24 -0.77
C SER A 109 -9.21 -11.69 -2.20
N GLY A 110 -8.13 -11.06 -2.68
CA GLY A 110 -8.04 -10.46 -4.02
C GLY A 110 -7.22 -11.32 -4.98
N TYR A 111 -6.63 -10.70 -6.00
CA TYR A 111 -5.81 -11.36 -7.01
C TYR A 111 -4.61 -10.53 -7.44
N ASN A 112 -3.57 -11.18 -7.96
CA ASN A 112 -2.34 -10.51 -8.39
C ASN A 112 -2.24 -10.26 -9.90
N ILE A 113 -3.01 -10.97 -10.74
CA ILE A 113 -3.02 -10.71 -12.18
C ILE A 113 -3.97 -9.53 -12.46
N CYS A 114 -3.41 -8.32 -12.46
CA CYS A 114 -4.14 -7.08 -12.68
C CYS A 114 -3.85 -6.51 -14.06
N ASN A 115 -4.89 -6.17 -14.83
CA ASN A 115 -4.76 -5.58 -16.15
C ASN A 115 -6.02 -4.76 -16.52
N SER A 116 -6.13 -4.30 -17.76
CA SER A 116 -7.27 -3.51 -18.23
C SER A 116 -8.66 -4.12 -17.95
N THR A 117 -8.80 -5.46 -17.85
CA THR A 117 -10.07 -6.12 -17.56
C THR A 117 -10.44 -6.15 -16.08
N THR A 118 -9.47 -5.87 -15.20
CA THR A 118 -9.68 -5.81 -13.75
C THR A 118 -9.71 -4.38 -13.21
N SER A 119 -9.45 -3.39 -14.07
CA SER A 119 -9.42 -1.97 -13.71
C SER A 119 -10.79 -1.45 -13.27
N GLY A 120 -10.79 -0.46 -12.37
CA GLY A 120 -11.98 0.26 -11.92
C GLY A 120 -12.36 -0.02 -10.47
N ASP A 121 -13.45 0.60 -10.02
CA ASP A 121 -13.85 0.66 -8.60
C ASP A 121 -14.09 -0.72 -7.96
N SER A 122 -14.43 -1.74 -8.74
CA SER A 122 -14.61 -3.10 -8.24
C SER A 122 -13.34 -3.95 -8.21
N SER A 123 -12.19 -3.40 -8.63
CA SER A 123 -10.92 -4.14 -8.68
C SER A 123 -10.58 -4.74 -7.32
N GLN A 124 -10.12 -5.98 -7.32
CA GLN A 124 -9.58 -6.67 -6.16
C GLN A 124 -8.07 -6.92 -6.33
N CYS A 125 -7.40 -6.02 -7.07
CA CYS A 125 -5.99 -6.12 -7.32
C CYS A 125 -5.18 -6.03 -6.01
N GLN A 126 -4.39 -7.07 -5.74
CA GLN A 126 -3.44 -7.17 -4.63
C GLN A 126 -2.00 -7.12 -5.11
N THR A 127 -1.77 -6.50 -6.28
CA THR A 127 -0.45 -6.12 -6.76
C THR A 127 -0.34 -4.60 -6.81
N LEU A 128 0.58 -4.03 -6.03
CA LEU A 128 0.85 -2.59 -5.96
C LEU A 128 2.02 -2.25 -6.88
N ILE A 129 1.84 -1.21 -7.70
CA ILE A 129 2.89 -0.64 -8.55
C ILE A 129 3.29 0.74 -8.02
N ALA A 130 4.58 1.01 -7.85
CA ALA A 130 5.07 2.36 -7.53
C ALA A 130 6.37 2.68 -8.26
N ASN A 131 6.25 3.38 -9.38
CA ASN A 131 7.35 3.68 -10.30
C ASN A 131 7.96 5.06 -10.05
N ASP A 132 7.11 6.09 -9.98
CA ASP A 132 7.51 7.48 -9.75
C ASP A 132 6.38 8.31 -9.12
N ILE A 133 6.47 9.64 -9.16
CA ILE A 133 5.45 10.54 -8.59
C ILE A 133 4.13 10.55 -9.37
N GLN A 134 4.16 10.26 -10.66
CA GLN A 134 2.98 10.25 -11.53
C GLN A 134 2.34 8.87 -11.59
N ASP A 135 3.11 7.82 -11.30
CA ASP A 135 2.70 6.44 -11.42
C ASP A 135 3.01 5.64 -10.17
N PHE A 136 2.15 5.77 -9.16
CA PHE A 136 2.22 4.96 -7.95
C PHE A 136 0.85 4.61 -7.40
N CYS A 137 0.85 3.59 -6.54
CA CYS A 137 -0.34 3.10 -5.88
C CYS A 137 -0.14 3.07 -4.36
N LEU A 138 -1.26 3.09 -3.64
CA LEU A 138 -1.35 2.90 -2.20
C LEU A 138 -2.32 1.74 -1.92
N TRP A 139 -2.19 1.13 -0.75
CA TRP A 139 -3.19 0.17 -0.30
C TRP A 139 -4.40 0.88 0.31
N GLY A 140 -5.59 0.34 0.06
CA GLY A 140 -6.84 0.85 0.60
C GLY A 140 -7.90 -0.23 0.72
N SER A 141 -9.10 0.16 1.12
CA SER A 141 -10.18 -0.78 1.38
C SER A 141 -10.72 -1.45 0.11
N SER A 142 -11.12 -2.72 0.23
CA SER A 142 -11.83 -3.44 -0.82
C SER A 142 -13.32 -3.08 -0.90
N LEU A 143 -13.84 -2.31 0.06
CA LEU A 143 -15.20 -1.78 0.03
C LEU A 143 -15.41 -0.84 -1.15
N THR A 144 -16.66 -0.68 -1.58
CA THR A 144 -17.04 0.15 -2.74
C THR A 144 -18.24 1.03 -2.40
N GLY A 145 -18.57 2.00 -3.26
CA GLY A 145 -19.67 2.93 -3.03
C GLY A 145 -19.42 3.83 -1.82
N ASP A 146 -20.34 3.84 -0.85
CA ASP A 146 -20.23 4.66 0.36
C ASP A 146 -19.67 3.87 1.57
N GLY A 147 -19.25 2.61 1.36
CA GLY A 147 -18.65 1.79 2.41
C GLY A 147 -17.27 2.32 2.79
N LEU A 148 -17.02 2.45 4.10
CA LEU A 148 -15.75 2.86 4.70
C LEU A 148 -15.34 1.86 5.79
N ASP A 149 -14.04 1.71 6.00
CA ASP A 149 -13.46 0.87 7.07
C ASP A 149 -12.25 1.55 7.73
N THR A 150 -11.68 0.96 8.78
CA THR A 150 -10.36 1.37 9.30
C THR A 150 -9.28 0.46 8.72
N ILE A 151 -8.10 1.00 8.39
CA ILE A 151 -7.04 0.23 7.75
C ILE A 151 -6.61 -0.96 8.62
N GLY A 152 -6.55 -0.76 9.95
CA GLY A 152 -6.18 -1.79 10.92
C GLY A 152 -7.14 -2.98 10.97
N ASP A 153 -8.43 -2.77 10.68
CA ASP A 153 -9.43 -3.85 10.66
C ASP A 153 -9.37 -4.69 9.37
N ILE A 154 -8.83 -4.11 8.28
CA ILE A 154 -8.89 -4.71 6.94
C ILE A 154 -7.55 -5.09 6.34
N GLU A 155 -6.46 -4.95 7.09
CA GLU A 155 -5.07 -5.12 6.62
C GLU A 155 -4.85 -6.35 5.74
N ALA A 156 -5.50 -7.48 6.05
CA ALA A 156 -5.38 -8.73 5.29
C ALA A 156 -5.99 -8.67 3.88
N ALA A 157 -6.97 -7.80 3.67
CA ALA A 157 -7.86 -7.78 2.50
C ALA A 157 -7.85 -6.45 1.72
N VAL A 158 -6.88 -5.57 2.00
CA VAL A 158 -6.69 -4.33 1.23
C VAL A 158 -6.33 -4.62 -0.22
N VAL A 159 -6.61 -3.65 -1.09
CA VAL A 159 -6.41 -3.69 -2.55
C VAL A 159 -5.71 -2.40 -3.00
N ALA A 160 -5.06 -2.46 -4.17
CA ALA A 160 -4.30 -1.33 -4.69
C ALA A 160 -5.20 -0.24 -5.27
N TYR A 161 -4.86 1.01 -4.98
CA TYR A 161 -5.40 2.23 -5.57
C TYR A 161 -4.27 3.04 -6.17
N CYS A 162 -4.36 3.37 -7.46
CA CYS A 162 -3.27 3.95 -8.25
C CYS A 162 -3.59 5.36 -8.73
N THR A 163 -2.57 6.18 -8.93
CA THR A 163 -2.71 7.49 -9.59
C THR A 163 -3.07 7.37 -11.07
N THR A 164 -2.90 6.19 -11.67
CA THR A 164 -3.22 5.89 -13.08
C THR A 164 -4.08 4.63 -13.20
N ASP A 165 -4.78 4.46 -14.32
CA ASP A 165 -5.62 3.29 -14.64
C ASP A 165 -4.84 2.14 -15.31
N LYS A 166 -3.52 2.29 -15.49
CA LYS A 166 -2.66 1.39 -16.28
C LYS A 166 -2.44 0.02 -15.65
N HIS A 167 -2.61 -0.09 -14.34
CA HIS A 167 -2.19 -1.27 -13.56
C HIS A 167 -3.34 -2.24 -13.27
N GLY A 168 -4.54 -1.99 -13.79
CA GLY A 168 -5.70 -2.86 -13.55
C GLY A 168 -6.20 -2.86 -12.11
N ALA A 169 -5.77 -1.89 -11.32
CA ALA A 169 -6.16 -1.63 -9.95
C ALA A 169 -7.27 -0.57 -9.89
N ARG A 170 -7.61 -0.11 -8.68
CA ARG A 170 -8.52 1.04 -8.51
C ARG A 170 -7.77 2.34 -8.81
N VAL A 171 -8.50 3.42 -9.06
CA VAL A 171 -7.90 4.74 -9.33
C VAL A 171 -8.16 5.68 -8.15
N ILE A 172 -7.09 6.30 -7.65
CA ILE A 172 -7.17 7.38 -6.67
C ILE A 172 -7.77 8.60 -7.35
N LYS A 173 -8.90 9.07 -6.83
CA LYS A 173 -9.61 10.22 -7.39
C LYS A 173 -8.70 11.47 -7.43
N PRO A 174 -8.70 12.23 -8.54
CA PRO A 174 -7.98 13.49 -8.64
C PRO A 174 -8.29 14.44 -7.49
N GLY A 175 -7.24 15.09 -6.96
CA GLY A 175 -7.34 16.01 -5.82
C GLY A 175 -7.38 15.35 -4.45
N ALA A 176 -7.48 14.02 -4.35
CA ALA A 176 -7.39 13.33 -3.06
C ALA A 176 -6.00 13.50 -2.43
N ILE A 177 -4.94 13.43 -3.23
CA ILE A 177 -3.56 13.67 -2.79
C ILE A 177 -3.28 15.17 -2.85
N THR A 178 -2.97 15.76 -1.71
CA THR A 178 -2.78 17.22 -1.57
C THR A 178 -1.32 17.62 -1.39
N GLY A 179 -0.42 16.64 -1.32
CA GLY A 179 1.02 16.83 -1.41
C GLY A 179 1.72 15.48 -1.43
N VAL A 180 2.84 15.39 -2.13
CA VAL A 180 3.69 14.19 -2.16
C VAL A 180 5.15 14.58 -2.41
N GLN A 181 6.04 14.00 -1.62
CA GLN A 181 7.48 14.05 -1.83
C GLN A 181 7.97 12.62 -2.06
N VAL A 182 8.66 12.42 -3.19
CA VAL A 182 9.36 11.20 -3.53
C VAL A 182 10.85 11.40 -3.29
N LEU A 183 11.43 10.62 -2.38
CA LEU A 183 12.87 10.62 -2.13
C LEU A 183 13.50 9.37 -2.73
N LYS A 184 14.48 9.56 -3.61
CA LYS A 184 15.26 8.49 -4.22
C LYS A 184 16.59 8.35 -3.50
N THR A 185 16.94 7.13 -3.08
CA THR A 185 18.21 6.82 -2.43
C THR A 185 18.87 5.62 -3.13
N PRO A 186 20.14 5.30 -2.81
CA PRO A 186 20.76 4.07 -3.29
C PRO A 186 20.13 2.76 -2.77
N ALA A 187 19.34 2.79 -1.70
CA ALA A 187 18.82 1.58 -1.03
C ALA A 187 17.30 1.39 -1.15
N TYR A 188 16.57 2.48 -1.38
CA TYR A 188 15.12 2.49 -1.43
C TYR A 188 14.59 3.74 -2.15
N ILE A 189 13.33 3.69 -2.53
CA ILE A 189 12.54 4.87 -2.88
C ILE A 189 11.41 4.99 -1.88
N GLN A 190 11.11 6.21 -1.44
CA GLN A 190 9.95 6.46 -0.59
C GLN A 190 9.08 7.59 -1.12
N TRP A 191 7.77 7.45 -0.95
CA TRP A 191 6.74 8.44 -1.18
C TRP A 191 6.18 8.84 0.17
N THR A 192 6.04 10.13 0.42
CA THR A 192 5.49 10.66 1.68
C THR A 192 4.54 11.79 1.34
N GLY A 193 3.36 11.86 1.94
CA GLY A 193 2.37 12.83 1.49
C GLY A 193 1.12 12.95 2.36
N PHE A 194 0.22 13.79 1.87
CA PHE A 194 -1.10 14.03 2.46
C PHE A 194 -2.19 13.56 1.52
N ILE A 195 -3.23 12.96 2.09
CA ILE A 195 -4.34 12.40 1.33
C ILE A 195 -5.66 12.55 2.07
N ASP A 196 -6.74 12.83 1.34
CA ASP A 196 -8.09 12.53 1.80
C ASP A 196 -8.30 11.01 1.75
N GLN A 197 -8.05 10.34 2.88
CA GLN A 197 -8.07 8.87 2.97
C GLN A 197 -9.45 8.25 2.67
N THR A 198 -10.53 9.03 2.65
CA THR A 198 -11.84 8.55 2.19
C THR A 198 -11.84 8.16 0.72
N ALA A 199 -10.90 8.70 -0.07
CA ALA A 199 -10.66 8.28 -1.46
C ALA A 199 -10.15 6.82 -1.58
N LEU A 200 -9.67 6.24 -0.48
CA LEU A 200 -9.25 4.84 -0.36
C LEU A 200 -10.28 3.99 0.39
N HIS A 201 -11.50 4.52 0.57
CA HIS A 201 -12.57 3.91 1.36
C HIS A 201 -12.18 3.66 2.83
N LEU A 202 -11.36 4.55 3.40
CA LEU A 202 -11.05 4.57 4.82
C LEU A 202 -11.90 5.62 5.54
N THR A 203 -12.27 5.37 6.78
CA THR A 203 -12.96 6.37 7.61
C THR A 203 -12.10 7.62 7.78
N LYS A 204 -12.71 8.79 7.94
CA LYS A 204 -11.98 10.06 8.03
C LYS A 204 -11.11 10.15 9.29
N ASP A 205 -11.53 9.47 10.35
CA ASP A 205 -10.94 9.44 11.68
C ASP A 205 -10.04 8.23 11.92
N ASP A 206 -9.86 7.34 10.94
CA ASP A 206 -8.87 6.27 11.02
C ASP A 206 -7.46 6.85 11.20
N THR A 207 -6.86 6.51 12.32
CA THR A 207 -5.54 6.98 12.77
C THR A 207 -4.39 6.30 12.06
N GLY A 208 -4.67 5.21 11.34
CA GLY A 208 -3.77 4.51 10.46
C GLY A 208 -3.21 3.20 11.00
N GLY A 209 -2.42 2.56 10.15
CA GLY A 209 -1.76 1.26 10.39
C GLY A 209 -0.62 1.05 9.41
N GLU A 210 0.20 0.02 9.66
CA GLU A 210 1.27 -0.42 8.77
C GLU A 210 0.80 -1.59 7.91
N LEU A 211 1.17 -1.54 6.63
CA LEU A 211 1.06 -2.64 5.69
C LEU A 211 2.48 -3.00 5.22
N ASP A 212 2.78 -4.28 5.20
CA ASP A 212 4.12 -4.82 4.96
C ASP A 212 4.05 -6.29 4.46
N PRO A 213 5.16 -6.86 3.97
CA PRO A 213 5.17 -8.22 3.44
C PRO A 213 5.25 -9.30 4.53
N HIS A 214 5.45 -8.96 5.80
CA HIS A 214 5.46 -9.94 6.88
C HIS A 214 4.05 -10.07 7.46
N GLY A 215 3.47 -9.00 8.02
CA GLY A 215 2.24 -9.08 8.78
C GLY A 215 2.30 -10.08 9.96
N ALA A 216 1.20 -10.22 10.71
CA ALA A 216 1.18 -11.04 11.94
C ALA A 216 1.43 -12.54 11.73
N ASP A 217 1.16 -13.06 10.52
CA ASP A 217 1.26 -14.48 10.17
C ASP A 217 2.32 -14.76 9.08
N LEU A 218 3.23 -13.81 8.87
CA LEU A 218 4.32 -13.83 7.88
C LEU A 218 3.84 -13.88 6.41
N GLN A 219 2.54 -13.77 6.14
CA GLN A 219 1.97 -13.87 4.79
C GLN A 219 1.62 -12.50 4.17
N GLY A 220 2.00 -11.41 4.83
CA GLY A 220 1.79 -10.03 4.41
C GLY A 220 0.42 -9.46 4.77
N ASN A 221 0.32 -8.14 4.81
CA ASN A 221 -0.91 -7.36 4.87
C ASN A 221 -0.86 -6.34 3.72
N PRO A 222 -1.50 -6.61 2.55
CA PRO A 222 -2.46 -7.69 2.31
C PRO A 222 -1.82 -9.07 2.20
N LEU A 223 -2.62 -10.09 2.51
CA LEU A 223 -2.21 -11.49 2.35
C LEU A 223 -1.84 -11.76 0.89
N GLY A 224 -0.62 -12.23 0.65
CA GLY A 224 -0.16 -12.50 -0.72
C GLY A 224 0.01 -11.25 -1.60
N GLY A 225 0.07 -10.06 -0.99
CA GLY A 225 0.25 -8.79 -1.66
C GLY A 225 1.63 -8.67 -2.31
N LEU A 226 1.68 -8.42 -3.62
CA LEU A 226 2.95 -8.24 -4.33
C LEU A 226 3.19 -6.76 -4.61
N VAL A 227 4.45 -6.33 -4.59
CA VAL A 227 4.82 -4.94 -4.86
C VAL A 227 5.93 -4.88 -5.89
N TYR A 228 5.74 -4.04 -6.91
CA TYR A 228 6.69 -3.88 -8.01
C TYR A 228 6.97 -2.42 -8.32
N SER A 229 8.13 -2.21 -8.93
CA SER A 229 8.53 -0.91 -9.45
C SER A 229 9.53 -1.09 -10.58
N THR A 230 9.42 -0.27 -11.62
CA THR A 230 10.50 -0.08 -12.60
C THR A 230 11.59 0.86 -12.08
N GLY A 231 11.26 1.69 -11.08
CA GLY A 231 12.10 2.79 -10.61
C GLY A 231 13.12 2.40 -9.54
N LEU A 232 13.13 1.15 -9.03
CA LEU A 232 14.06 0.74 -7.97
C LEU A 232 15.53 1.04 -8.35
N PRO A 233 16.39 1.35 -7.36
CA PRO A 233 17.80 1.69 -7.58
C PRO A 233 18.59 0.70 -8.45
N SER A 234 18.31 -0.60 -8.33
CA SER A 234 18.92 -1.66 -9.13
C SER A 234 18.21 -1.93 -10.47
N GLY A 235 17.09 -1.24 -10.73
CA GLY A 235 16.30 -1.35 -11.95
C GLY A 235 16.90 -0.60 -13.14
N ASP A 236 16.33 -0.87 -14.31
CA ASP A 236 16.67 -0.26 -15.60
C ASP A 236 15.64 0.79 -16.05
N ASN A 237 14.71 1.17 -15.15
CA ASN A 237 13.57 2.05 -15.43
C ASN A 237 12.57 1.50 -16.47
N GLN A 238 12.60 0.20 -16.79
CA GLN A 238 11.74 -0.43 -17.80
C GLN A 238 11.14 -1.74 -17.31
N THR A 239 11.96 -2.57 -16.68
CA THR A 239 11.63 -3.89 -16.18
C THR A 239 11.08 -3.76 -14.76
N TYR A 240 9.89 -4.30 -14.53
CA TYR A 240 9.33 -4.39 -13.18
C TYR A 240 10.16 -5.33 -12.32
N LEU A 241 10.75 -4.77 -11.26
CA LEU A 241 11.42 -5.50 -10.21
C LEU A 241 10.50 -5.60 -9.00
N GLN A 242 10.47 -6.77 -8.36
CA GLN A 242 9.70 -6.96 -7.13
C GLN A 242 10.44 -6.31 -5.96
N ALA A 243 9.76 -5.41 -5.26
CA ALA A 243 10.17 -4.97 -3.94
C ALA A 243 9.67 -6.02 -2.94
N VAL A 244 10.56 -6.94 -2.53
CA VAL A 244 10.20 -8.01 -1.58
C VAL A 244 9.98 -7.45 -0.17
N GLU A 245 10.77 -6.44 0.19
CA GLU A 245 10.66 -5.71 1.44
C GLU A 245 10.09 -4.32 1.14
N TRP A 246 9.06 -3.92 1.87
CA TRP A 246 8.36 -2.64 1.70
C TRP A 246 7.51 -2.34 2.93
N ASN A 247 7.19 -1.07 3.15
CA ASN A 247 6.18 -0.68 4.13
C ASN A 247 5.27 0.38 3.52
N ASN A 248 3.98 0.36 3.87
CA ASN A 248 3.04 1.43 3.58
C ASN A 248 2.26 1.77 4.84
N PHE A 249 2.34 3.02 5.28
CA PHE A 249 1.47 3.55 6.32
C PHE A 249 0.45 4.49 5.68
N ILE A 250 -0.79 4.40 6.14
CA ILE A 250 -1.89 5.25 5.70
C ILE A 250 -2.82 5.51 6.88
N GLY A 251 -3.24 6.76 7.08
CA GLY A 251 -4.17 7.19 8.13
C GLY A 251 -3.83 8.56 8.68
N GLY A 252 -4.71 9.16 9.47
CA GLY A 252 -4.54 10.52 9.99
C GLY A 252 -4.37 11.61 8.92
N GLY A 253 -4.86 11.36 7.69
CA GLY A 253 -4.70 12.23 6.53
C GLY A 253 -3.30 12.24 5.91
N VAL A 254 -2.42 11.32 6.31
CA VAL A 254 -1.07 11.16 5.78
C VAL A 254 -0.85 9.77 5.22
N PHE A 255 0.08 9.66 4.28
CA PHE A 255 0.58 8.37 3.81
C PHE A 255 2.10 8.40 3.67
N CYS A 256 2.69 7.23 3.78
CA CYS A 256 4.05 7.02 3.34
C CYS A 256 4.22 5.58 2.83
N LEU A 257 4.99 5.41 1.76
CA LEU A 257 5.30 4.14 1.11
C LEU A 257 6.81 4.09 0.91
N LYS A 258 7.45 2.98 1.26
CA LYS A 258 8.88 2.75 0.98
C LYS A 258 9.05 1.41 0.32
N LEU A 259 9.72 1.41 -0.83
CA LEU A 259 10.10 0.21 -1.55
C LEU A 259 11.61 0.01 -1.42
N CYS A 260 11.98 -1.13 -0.86
CA CYS A 260 13.35 -1.46 -0.52
C CYS A 260 14.02 -2.29 -1.62
N ASP A 261 15.18 -1.85 -2.07
CA ASP A 261 15.89 -2.45 -3.20
C ASP A 261 16.48 -3.81 -2.84
N PRO A 262 16.05 -4.91 -3.48
CA PRO A 262 16.51 -6.24 -3.09
C PRO A 262 18.01 -6.45 -3.30
N ALA A 263 18.61 -5.81 -4.30
CA ALA A 263 20.05 -5.94 -4.57
C ALA A 263 20.88 -5.20 -3.51
N TYR A 264 20.38 -4.06 -3.00
CA TYR A 264 21.01 -3.36 -1.88
C TYR A 264 21.07 -4.27 -0.65
N TYR A 265 19.96 -4.87 -0.23
CA TYR A 265 19.94 -5.72 0.97
C TYR A 265 20.73 -7.01 0.83
N ALA A 266 20.71 -7.62 -0.35
CA ALA A 266 21.56 -8.77 -0.63
C ALA A 266 23.06 -8.48 -0.38
N LYS A 267 23.47 -7.21 -0.55
CA LYS A 267 24.85 -6.76 -0.36
C LYS A 267 25.13 -6.16 1.02
N HIS A 268 24.13 -5.55 1.65
CA HIS A 268 24.26 -4.71 2.85
C HIS A 268 23.36 -5.20 4.00
N GLY A 269 23.28 -6.52 4.22
CA GLY A 269 22.27 -7.16 5.09
C GLY A 269 22.18 -6.67 6.55
N ASP A 270 23.14 -5.89 7.03
CA ASP A 270 23.11 -5.20 8.34
C ASP A 270 22.36 -3.86 8.32
N GLN A 271 22.17 -3.26 7.13
CA GLN A 271 21.55 -1.95 6.93
C GLN A 271 20.12 -2.08 6.40
N PHE A 272 19.20 -2.61 7.22
CA PHE A 272 17.79 -2.82 6.85
C PHE A 272 16.90 -1.59 7.08
N PHE A 273 16.40 -0.93 6.00
CA PHE A 273 15.60 0.32 6.10
C PHE A 273 14.08 0.14 6.01
N CYS A 274 13.57 -1.02 5.58
CA CYS A 274 12.13 -1.35 5.60
C CYS A 274 11.76 -2.15 6.85
N GLN A 275 12.15 -1.63 8.02
CA GLN A 275 11.81 -2.25 9.31
C GLN A 275 10.30 -2.22 9.51
N ASN A 276 9.73 -3.36 9.88
CA ASN A 276 8.30 -3.52 10.20
C ASN A 276 8.01 -3.71 11.69
N ARG A 277 9.05 -3.66 12.54
CA ARG A 277 8.91 -3.77 14.01
C ARG A 277 8.41 -2.47 14.66
N PHE A 278 8.29 -1.41 13.89
CA PHE A 278 8.02 -0.06 14.38
C PHE A 278 6.73 0.52 13.75
N ASP A 279 5.73 -0.34 13.58
CA ASP A 279 4.41 -0.05 13.02
C ASP A 279 3.62 1.01 13.81
N ARG A 280 3.69 1.01 15.14
CA ARG A 280 2.90 1.94 15.98
C ARG A 280 3.45 3.37 16.09
N ILE A 281 4.59 3.69 15.46
CA ILE A 281 5.19 5.04 15.49
C ILE A 281 5.05 5.82 14.18
N GLY A 282 4.44 5.20 13.16
CA GLY A 282 3.94 5.87 11.96
C GLY A 282 4.99 6.48 11.04
N CYS A 283 4.50 7.32 10.11
CA CYS A 283 5.26 7.83 8.98
C CYS A 283 6.48 8.69 9.36
N SER A 284 6.35 9.56 10.35
CA SER A 284 7.46 10.47 10.73
C SER A 284 8.68 9.73 11.26
N TYR A 285 8.49 8.52 11.80
CA TYR A 285 9.57 7.67 12.32
C TYR A 285 10.07 6.64 11.31
N ASN A 286 9.17 6.01 10.55
CA ASN A 286 9.56 4.98 9.59
C ASN A 286 10.09 5.56 8.27
N MET A 287 9.60 6.73 7.87
CA MET A 287 9.90 7.40 6.60
C MET A 287 10.01 8.92 6.80
N PRO A 288 11.00 9.41 7.57
CA PRO A 288 11.20 10.83 7.79
C PRO A 288 11.41 11.57 6.46
N ALA A 289 10.70 12.68 6.32
CA ALA A 289 10.67 13.52 5.13
C ALA A 289 10.19 14.94 5.51
N ALA A 290 10.05 15.83 4.53
CA ALA A 290 9.64 17.21 4.80
C ALA A 290 8.13 17.35 5.13
N TYR A 291 7.28 16.42 4.66
CA TYR A 291 5.81 16.44 4.80
C TYR A 291 5.19 17.84 4.58
N ARG A 292 5.34 18.37 3.37
CA ARG A 292 4.83 19.70 3.00
C ARG A 292 3.54 19.61 2.20
N GLY A 293 2.44 20.11 2.76
CA GLY A 293 1.16 20.22 2.08
C GLY A 293 1.25 21.18 0.88
N GLY A 294 0.60 20.83 -0.23
CA GLY A 294 0.65 21.58 -1.48
C GLY A 294 1.94 21.42 -2.29
N GLU A 295 2.92 20.65 -1.79
CA GLU A 295 4.17 20.37 -2.51
C GLU A 295 4.09 19.02 -3.23
N PHE A 296 4.53 19.01 -4.48
CA PHE A 296 4.69 17.80 -5.29
C PHE A 296 6.14 17.79 -5.78
N SER A 297 6.99 16.92 -5.23
CA SER A 297 8.42 16.95 -5.52
C SER A 297 9.06 15.56 -5.61
N VAL A 298 10.07 15.45 -6.47
CA VAL A 298 10.95 14.27 -6.56
C VAL A 298 12.37 14.76 -6.32
N CYS A 299 13.05 14.22 -5.32
CA CYS A 299 14.42 14.60 -4.97
C CYS A 299 15.33 13.38 -4.86
N ASP A 300 16.62 13.60 -5.12
CA ASP A 300 17.66 12.70 -4.62
C ASP A 300 17.79 12.91 -3.12
N SER A 301 18.09 11.86 -2.36
CA SER A 301 18.21 11.89 -0.91
C SER A 301 19.37 11.03 -0.44
N GLU A 302 20.00 11.45 0.65
CA GLU A 302 20.84 10.55 1.43
C GLU A 302 19.99 9.46 2.11
N LEU A 303 20.66 8.42 2.59
CA LEU A 303 20.01 7.37 3.38
C LEU A 303 19.53 7.95 4.73
N GLN A 304 18.35 7.52 5.14
CA GLN A 304 17.89 7.71 6.51
C GLN A 304 18.77 6.96 7.51
N ASP A 305 18.62 7.30 8.79
CA ASP A 305 19.11 6.44 9.86
C ASP A 305 18.25 5.16 9.92
N ILE A 306 18.84 4.02 10.31
CA ILE A 306 18.08 2.77 10.46
C ILE A 306 16.93 3.03 11.44
N VAL A 307 15.72 2.62 11.07
CA VAL A 307 14.52 2.88 11.89
C VAL A 307 14.73 2.31 13.29
N GLY A 308 14.43 3.10 14.32
CA GLY A 308 14.66 2.72 15.71
C GLY A 308 16.08 2.94 16.22
N VAL A 309 17.06 3.19 15.35
CA VAL A 309 18.45 3.46 15.75
C VAL A 309 18.67 4.97 15.84
N TYR A 310 19.17 5.42 16.98
CA TYR A 310 19.43 6.84 17.24
C TYR A 310 20.72 7.03 18.02
N THR A 311 21.30 8.23 17.96
CA THR A 311 22.51 8.57 18.73
C THR A 311 22.15 9.54 19.84
N GLU A 312 22.52 9.20 21.08
CA GLU A 312 22.37 10.07 22.24
C GLU A 312 23.72 10.19 22.96
N ASN A 313 24.21 11.41 23.16
CA ASN A 313 25.51 11.69 23.80
C ASN A 313 26.68 10.92 23.15
N GLY A 314 26.65 10.75 21.82
CA GLY A 314 27.67 10.03 21.06
C GLY A 314 27.56 8.50 21.14
N GLN A 315 26.57 7.93 21.82
CA GLN A 315 26.32 6.50 21.88
C GLN A 315 25.15 6.11 20.97
N VAL A 316 25.34 5.07 20.16
CA VAL A 316 24.28 4.47 19.35
C VAL A 316 23.37 3.64 20.24
N LYS A 317 22.07 3.91 20.17
CA LYS A 317 21.00 3.22 20.90
C LYS A 317 19.96 2.70 19.93
N THR A 318 19.25 1.66 20.37
CA THR A 318 18.11 1.10 19.64
C THR A 318 16.87 1.25 20.50
N TYR A 319 15.82 1.84 19.94
CA TYR A 319 14.52 1.91 20.53
C TYR A 319 13.82 0.54 20.47
N SER A 320 13.12 0.21 21.54
CA SER A 320 12.21 -0.93 21.61
C SER A 320 10.81 -0.36 21.74
N GLN A 321 9.94 -0.74 20.81
CA GLN A 321 8.56 -0.30 20.85
C GLN A 321 7.82 -0.94 22.02
N GLU A 322 6.97 -0.15 22.66
CA GLU A 322 6.12 -0.59 23.76
C GLU A 322 5.09 -1.63 23.28
N PRO A 323 4.64 -2.54 24.17
CA PRO A 323 3.60 -3.51 23.83
C PRO A 323 2.28 -2.86 23.41
N GLU A 324 1.47 -3.66 22.71
CA GLU A 324 0.12 -3.25 22.30
C GLU A 324 -0.71 -2.71 23.48
N GLY A 325 -1.56 -1.72 23.20
CA GLY A 325 -2.35 -1.02 24.22
C GLY A 325 -1.58 0.04 25.03
N THR A 326 -0.26 0.17 24.86
CA THR A 326 0.52 1.29 25.42
C THR A 326 0.86 2.27 24.31
N VAL A 327 0.60 3.57 24.51
CA VAL A 327 0.94 4.60 23.53
C VAL A 327 2.47 4.66 23.36
N PRO A 328 3.01 4.47 22.14
CA PRO A 328 4.45 4.57 21.92
C PRO A 328 5.00 5.95 22.26
N ALA A 329 6.16 5.98 22.91
CA ALA A 329 6.83 7.23 23.27
C ALA A 329 8.34 7.18 22.96
N PRO A 330 8.73 7.23 21.67
CA PRO A 330 10.13 7.20 21.30
C PRO A 330 10.91 8.36 21.94
N PRO A 331 12.08 8.10 22.58
CA PRO A 331 12.85 9.14 23.28
C PRO A 331 13.69 10.02 22.34
N TYR A 332 13.43 9.95 21.02
CA TYR A 332 14.23 10.62 20.00
C TYR A 332 13.33 11.16 18.88
N THR A 333 13.86 12.14 18.14
CA THR A 333 13.28 12.62 16.89
C THR A 333 14.14 12.12 15.74
N PRO A 334 13.58 11.41 14.75
CA PRO A 334 14.30 10.96 13.57
C PRO A 334 14.88 12.14 12.81
N ARG A 335 16.08 11.96 12.28
CA ARG A 335 16.68 12.92 11.36
C ARG A 335 15.97 12.84 10.02
N VAL A 336 15.53 14.00 9.51
CA VAL A 336 15.07 14.09 8.12
C VAL A 336 16.31 14.03 7.21
N PRO A 337 16.41 13.05 6.29
CA PRO A 337 17.52 12.95 5.36
C PRO A 337 17.62 14.21 4.49
N LYS A 338 18.84 14.68 4.27
CA LYS A 338 19.10 15.78 3.33
C LYS A 338 18.71 15.35 1.92
N SER A 339 17.94 16.19 1.26
CA SER A 339 17.54 16.03 -0.14
C SER A 339 18.22 17.07 -1.04
N SER A 340 18.35 16.73 -2.32
CA SER A 340 18.96 17.56 -3.36
C SER A 340 18.36 17.27 -4.73
N ASN A 341 18.70 18.06 -5.75
CA ASN A 341 18.21 17.90 -7.13
C ASN A 341 16.67 17.81 -7.25
N CYS A 342 15.96 18.48 -6.34
CA CYS A 342 14.51 18.43 -6.28
C CYS A 342 13.86 19.00 -7.54
N LYS A 343 13.00 18.20 -8.16
CA LYS A 343 12.11 18.60 -9.25
C LYS A 343 10.71 18.78 -8.70
N THR A 344 10.09 19.91 -9.00
CA THR A 344 8.71 20.22 -8.61
C THR A 344 7.75 19.86 -9.73
N PHE A 345 6.57 19.37 -9.34
CA PHE A 345 5.47 18.99 -10.21
C PHE A 345 4.23 19.80 -9.84
N ALA A 346 3.29 19.91 -10.77
CA ALA A 346 1.94 20.33 -10.46
C ALA A 346 1.16 19.15 -9.88
N SER A 347 0.14 19.42 -9.07
CA SER A 347 -0.76 18.37 -8.60
C SER A 347 -1.41 17.62 -9.76
N THR A 348 -1.74 18.33 -10.85
CA THR A 348 -2.31 17.75 -12.08
C THR A 348 -1.40 16.75 -12.77
N ASP A 349 -0.09 16.79 -12.52
CA ASP A 349 0.86 15.87 -13.15
C ASP A 349 0.67 14.43 -12.61
N LEU A 350 0.14 14.26 -11.39
CA LEU A 350 -0.15 12.94 -10.83
C LEU A 350 -1.19 12.17 -11.64
N TRP A 351 -2.08 12.89 -12.33
CA TRP A 351 -3.19 12.33 -13.10
C TRP A 351 -3.08 12.67 -14.58
N ALA A 352 -1.90 13.09 -15.05
CA ALA A 352 -1.69 13.40 -16.45
C ALA A 352 -1.93 12.13 -17.28
N ALA A 353 -2.90 12.20 -18.20
CA ALA A 353 -3.09 11.17 -19.21
C ALA A 353 -1.75 10.96 -19.94
N PRO A 354 -1.37 9.72 -20.29
CA PRO A 354 -0.12 9.48 -20.99
C PRO A 354 -0.10 10.32 -22.28
N THR A 355 0.76 11.34 -22.33
CA THR A 355 1.11 11.97 -23.59
C THR A 355 1.76 10.91 -24.44
N THR A 356 1.02 10.41 -25.42
CA THR A 356 1.59 9.66 -26.54
C THR A 356 2.53 10.62 -27.25
N SER A 357 3.82 10.53 -26.94
CA SER A 357 4.88 11.19 -27.70
C SER A 357 4.88 10.60 -29.11
N SER A 358 4.02 11.14 -29.98
CA SER A 358 4.14 10.96 -31.42
C SER A 358 5.41 11.69 -31.83
N ALA A 359 6.49 10.94 -32.01
CA ALA A 359 7.69 11.45 -32.63
C ALA A 359 7.32 12.02 -34.01
N SER A 360 7.34 13.35 -34.14
CA SER A 360 7.32 14.01 -35.44
C SER A 360 8.64 13.68 -36.15
N SER A 361 8.61 12.71 -37.04
CA SER A 361 9.70 12.45 -37.97
C SER A 361 9.68 13.50 -39.06
N SER A 362 10.57 14.48 -38.92
CA SER A 362 11.01 15.35 -40.00
C SER A 362 11.75 14.50 -41.05
N MET A 363 11.11 14.25 -42.20
CA MET A 363 11.81 13.80 -43.41
C MET A 363 11.60 14.81 -44.53
N SER A 364 12.68 15.50 -44.85
CA SER A 364 12.90 16.27 -46.07
C SER A 364 13.57 15.40 -47.12
N THR A 365 12.98 15.27 -48.32
CA THR A 365 13.63 15.37 -49.65
C THR A 365 12.67 15.00 -50.78
N GLY A 366 12.76 15.71 -51.91
CA GLY A 366 12.55 15.12 -53.24
C GLY A 366 11.45 15.73 -54.11
N GLN A 367 11.82 16.76 -54.87
CA GLN A 367 11.04 17.39 -55.93
C GLN A 367 10.96 16.49 -57.18
N THR A 368 9.78 16.34 -57.79
CA THR A 368 9.61 16.19 -59.26
C THR A 368 8.14 16.41 -59.66
N SER A 369 7.97 16.97 -60.85
CA SER A 369 6.82 17.72 -61.35
C SER A 369 5.89 16.92 -62.27
N SER A 370 4.57 17.16 -62.17
CA SER A 370 3.65 17.26 -63.33
C SER A 370 2.20 17.68 -62.92
N SER A 371 1.88 18.94 -63.21
CA SER A 371 0.64 19.50 -63.81
C SER A 371 -0.72 18.76 -63.76
N ALA A 372 -1.74 19.45 -63.20
CA ALA A 372 -3.07 19.81 -63.79
C ALA A 372 -3.99 20.36 -62.67
N SER A 373 -4.23 21.68 -62.56
CA SER A 373 -5.34 22.47 -63.18
C SER A 373 -6.74 22.26 -62.57
N SER A 374 -7.18 23.18 -61.71
CA SER A 374 -8.49 23.90 -61.72
C SER A 374 -8.61 24.79 -60.47
N ALA A 375 -8.55 26.12 -60.64
CA ALA A 375 -9.69 27.07 -60.54
C ALA A 375 -10.30 27.10 -59.12
N GLY A 376 -10.10 28.12 -58.28
CA GLY A 376 -10.47 29.55 -58.45
C GLY A 376 -11.62 29.85 -57.47
N VAL A 377 -11.47 30.69 -56.43
CA VAL A 377 -11.96 32.09 -56.31
C VAL A 377 -11.92 32.38 -54.79
N THR A 378 -11.09 33.25 -54.20
CA THR A 378 -11.04 34.73 -54.08
C THR A 378 -12.12 35.43 -53.23
N GLY A 379 -11.65 36.26 -52.27
CA GLY A 379 -12.36 37.31 -51.52
C GLY A 379 -12.22 37.14 -49.98
N HIS A 380 -11.28 37.70 -49.20
CA HIS A 380 -10.82 39.10 -48.94
C HIS A 380 -11.93 40.06 -48.43
N PRO A 381 -11.64 41.09 -47.58
CA PRO A 381 -11.23 41.05 -46.16
C PRO A 381 -11.90 42.19 -45.31
N ALA A 382 -11.34 42.48 -44.13
CA ALA A 382 -11.43 43.75 -43.35
C ALA A 382 -12.72 43.96 -42.51
N ALA A 383 -12.77 44.68 -41.38
CA ALA A 383 -11.83 45.50 -40.61
C ALA A 383 -12.36 45.57 -39.14
N ALA A 384 -11.47 45.59 -38.14
CA ALA A 384 -11.24 46.67 -37.17
C ALA A 384 -12.46 47.30 -36.45
N SER A 385 -12.44 47.23 -35.11
CA SER A 385 -12.74 48.38 -34.25
C SER A 385 -12.26 48.14 -32.81
N ALA A 386 -11.51 49.13 -32.33
CA ALA A 386 -11.00 49.28 -30.97
C ALA A 386 -12.06 49.86 -30.01
N GLY A 387 -11.77 49.79 -28.70
CA GLY A 387 -12.44 50.57 -27.65
C GLY A 387 -12.44 49.84 -26.31
N SER A 388 -11.42 50.05 -25.47
CA SER A 388 -11.45 50.90 -24.25
C SER A 388 -11.81 50.09 -23.00
N SER A 389 -10.82 49.78 -22.15
CA SER A 389 -10.45 50.56 -20.95
C SER A 389 -11.55 50.60 -19.89
N ASP A 390 -11.43 49.76 -18.86
CA ASP A 390 -11.63 50.27 -17.50
C ASP A 390 -10.69 49.57 -16.52
N SER A 391 -10.22 50.36 -15.57
CA SER A 391 -9.15 50.09 -14.64
C SER A 391 -9.63 50.42 -13.24
N SER A 392 -9.63 49.44 -12.34
CA SER A 392 -9.79 49.70 -10.91
C SER A 392 -8.74 48.95 -10.10
N LYS A 393 -7.81 49.77 -9.60
CA LYS A 393 -6.87 49.61 -8.47
C LYS A 393 -7.44 48.76 -7.31
N SER A 394 -6.71 47.72 -6.90
CA SER A 394 -5.77 47.65 -5.75
C SER A 394 -6.41 47.49 -4.37
N THR A 395 -6.12 46.38 -3.69
CA THR A 395 -5.57 46.42 -2.32
C THR A 395 -4.87 45.11 -1.97
N THR A 396 -3.63 45.26 -1.53
CA THR A 396 -2.71 44.30 -0.94
C THR A 396 -3.21 43.86 0.44
N GLY A 397 -3.07 42.58 0.78
CA GLY A 397 -3.31 42.06 2.13
C GLY A 397 -2.41 40.87 2.42
N ASN A 398 -1.32 41.12 3.14
CA ASN A 398 -0.47 40.10 3.77
C ASN A 398 -1.25 39.33 4.86
N GLY A 399 -0.95 38.04 5.02
CA GLY A 399 -1.33 37.25 6.20
C GLY A 399 -1.02 35.77 5.94
N ALA A 400 0.20 35.32 6.23
CA ALA A 400 0.61 34.72 7.50
C ALA A 400 0.23 33.22 7.58
N ALA A 401 1.28 32.41 7.61
CA ALA A 401 1.29 30.97 7.69
C ALA A 401 0.58 30.46 8.96
N PHE A 402 -0.30 29.47 8.79
CA PHE A 402 -0.81 28.66 9.88
C PHE A 402 0.15 27.49 10.13
N LEU A 403 0.96 27.63 11.18
CA LEU A 403 1.62 26.52 11.85
C LEU A 403 0.69 26.04 12.97
N VAL A 404 0.08 24.87 12.83
CA VAL A 404 -0.58 24.19 13.94
C VAL A 404 0.46 23.30 14.62
N ALA A 405 1.04 23.83 15.70
CA ALA A 405 1.79 23.06 16.67
C ALA A 405 0.85 22.70 17.82
N SER A 406 0.50 21.42 17.94
CA SER A 406 -0.25 20.89 19.09
C SER A 406 0.72 20.52 20.21
N THR A 407 0.94 21.45 21.14
CA THR A 407 1.54 21.16 22.45
C THR A 407 0.43 21.06 23.50
N GLY A 408 0.36 19.92 24.17
CA GLY A 408 -0.45 19.75 25.38
C GLY A 408 0.14 20.49 26.58
N PHE A 409 -0.72 20.78 27.55
CA PHE A 409 -0.54 20.67 29.01
C PHE A 409 -1.69 21.41 29.71
N LEU A 410 -2.37 20.79 30.68
CA LEU A 410 -2.24 21.12 32.10
C LEU A 410 -3.22 20.31 32.96
N ALA A 411 -2.65 19.50 33.85
CA ALA A 411 -3.28 18.98 35.05
C ALA A 411 -3.36 20.10 36.12
N LEU A 412 -4.49 20.18 36.81
CA LEU A 412 -4.77 21.14 37.87
C LEU A 412 -4.50 20.47 39.22
N VAL A 413 -3.49 20.95 39.94
CA VAL A 413 -3.21 20.60 41.34
C VAL A 413 -3.97 21.57 42.24
N ALA A 414 -4.83 21.04 43.11
CA ALA A 414 -5.36 21.76 44.26
C ALA A 414 -4.94 21.02 45.54
N GLY A 415 -4.01 21.61 46.28
CA GLY A 415 -3.64 21.18 47.62
C GLY A 415 -4.57 21.79 48.66
N ALA A 416 -4.97 20.97 49.64
CA ALA A 416 -5.49 21.45 50.91
C ALA A 416 -4.81 20.64 52.02
N ALA A 417 -3.99 21.33 52.82
CA ALA A 417 -3.40 20.82 54.05
C ALA A 417 -4.38 21.04 55.20
N ILE A 418 -4.67 20.01 55.99
CA ILE A 418 -5.18 20.14 57.35
C ILE A 418 -4.33 19.25 58.26
N VAL A 419 -3.68 19.92 59.20
CA VAL A 419 -3.01 19.41 60.39
C VAL A 419 -4.06 19.10 61.45
N LEU A 420 -3.98 17.96 62.14
CA LEU A 420 -4.30 17.82 63.57
C LEU A 420 -4.00 16.40 64.08
N ALA A 421 -3.18 16.37 65.15
CA ALA A 421 -2.95 15.33 66.16
C ALA A 421 -2.25 14.02 65.76
#